data_AF-A0A2A6CFY8-F1
#
_entry.id   AF-A0A2A6CFY8-F1
#
_cell.length_a   1.000
_cell.length_b   1.000
_cell.length_c   1.000
_cell.angle_alpha   90.00
_cell.angle_beta   90.00
_cell.angle_gamma   90.00
#
_symmetry.space_group_name_H-M   'P 1'
#
loop_
_entity.id
_entity.type
_entity.pdbx_description
1 polymer ?
#
loop_
_entity_poly.entity_id
_entity_poly.type
_entity_poly.pdbx_seq_one_letter_code
_entity_poly.pdbx_strand_id
1 'polypeptide(L)'
;MATVDEKFEFSLDQLSIGAFFTLPERADDRLVVGLILIPIIYGTIANIALIVTVMHSKDLRANLSYYLLIHIAACDLVMLFFETFYRLGGIVFRQAFLQSSYSPLNYTIPFFQQCAWWTFVFELTFTAVNRFICIFFVGRFDAFFTRRTMLSAVVITTILGILMAAPHLHSCCRVLWLFDAWTNSYFPSTTWYLQFDFIVTLTTIGIIAISYLGVGWRLRARQTTATAHRGRDQLRIALQVGLMCGIYILNSIMWNVTPYIEASKWTNIAFTSTNSLQCAPFRMKFALVFALFGCALAMRDQSIAVTGKLVCGQNPAKEVRVKLWEEDSGPDPDDLLDQGYTDTEGKFLLSGGTTELTPIDPIFKVYHDCDDGVLPGARKVKFGIPKSYITEGKVPKKTFDIGIINLETIFKNEEREMIVSKRSIRARRGGINEEMDDTAILEQEQKEAEEKRKISVSKKDSSESDSDERFF
;
A
#
# COMPACT_ATOMS: atom_id res chain seq x y z
N MET A 1 32.18 -10.52 -2.31
CA MET A 1 31.11 -9.55 -2.03
C MET A 1 31.78 -8.20 -1.83
N ALA A 2 31.93 -7.42 -2.90
CA ALA A 2 32.23 -5.99 -2.77
C ALA A 2 30.88 -5.31 -2.52
N THR A 3 30.78 -4.58 -1.43
CA THR A 3 29.58 -3.85 -1.00
C THR A 3 29.28 -2.77 -2.04
N VAL A 4 28.29 -3.04 -2.90
CA VAL A 4 27.56 -1.96 -3.58
C VAL A 4 26.93 -1.15 -2.45
N ASP A 5 27.20 0.15 -2.42
CA ASP A 5 26.66 1.08 -1.44
C ASP A 5 25.12 1.09 -1.64
N GLU A 6 24.40 0.30 -0.84
CA GLU A 6 22.93 0.23 -0.88
C GLU A 6 22.40 1.57 -0.34
N LYS A 7 22.11 2.49 -1.27
CA LYS A 7 21.52 3.78 -0.92
C LYS A 7 20.03 3.59 -0.63
N PHE A 8 19.69 3.51 0.65
CA PHE A 8 18.31 3.35 1.10
C PHE A 8 17.50 4.65 0.94
N GLU A 9 16.22 4.51 0.59
CA GLU A 9 15.28 5.63 0.42
C GLU A 9 14.89 6.27 1.77
N PHE A 10 14.82 5.47 2.84
CA PHE A 10 14.41 5.91 4.18
C PHE A 10 15.48 5.61 5.22
N SER A 11 15.58 6.42 6.27
CA SER A 11 16.38 6.12 7.46
C SER A 11 15.63 5.15 8.40
N LEU A 12 16.36 4.45 9.28
CA LEU A 12 15.76 3.41 10.14
C LEU A 12 14.65 3.92 11.07
N ASP A 13 14.74 5.16 11.53
CA ASP A 13 13.73 5.82 12.37
C ASP A 13 12.41 6.08 11.61
N GLN A 14 12.48 6.26 10.28
CA GLN A 14 11.33 6.43 9.39
C GLN A 14 10.62 5.10 9.04
N LEU A 15 11.17 3.96 9.49
CA LEU A 15 10.62 2.62 9.24
C LEU A 15 9.84 2.05 10.44
N SER A 16 9.56 2.88 11.46
CA SER A 16 8.70 2.48 12.58
C SER A 16 7.20 2.48 12.19
N ILE A 17 6.38 1.74 12.95
CA ILE A 17 4.92 1.72 12.74
C ILE A 17 4.33 3.14 12.89
N GLY A 18 4.80 3.91 13.86
CA GLY A 18 4.36 5.30 14.04
C GLY A 18 4.68 6.15 12.82
N ALA A 19 5.93 6.08 12.34
CA ALA A 19 6.38 6.81 11.16
C ALA A 19 5.60 6.43 9.89
N PHE A 20 5.24 5.16 9.72
CA PHE A 20 4.41 4.69 8.62
C PHE A 20 3.06 5.43 8.53
N PHE A 21 2.43 5.69 9.69
CA PHE A 21 1.14 6.40 9.74
C PHE A 21 1.27 7.92 9.72
N THR A 22 2.35 8.50 10.25
CA THR A 22 2.46 9.95 10.43
C THR A 22 3.25 10.68 9.34
N LEU A 23 4.17 10.01 8.64
CA LEU A 23 5.03 10.67 7.65
C LEU A 23 4.29 10.91 6.32
N PRO A 24 4.27 12.14 5.78
CA PRO A 24 3.70 12.43 4.47
C PRO A 24 4.36 11.64 3.33
N GLU A 25 5.68 11.41 3.42
CA GLU A 25 6.45 10.66 2.42
C GLU A 25 6.01 9.19 2.30
N ARG A 26 5.35 8.66 3.33
CA ARG A 26 4.81 7.28 3.37
C ARG A 26 3.34 7.20 2.91
N ALA A 27 2.73 8.30 2.44
CA ALA A 27 1.32 8.31 2.03
C ALA A 27 1.02 7.30 0.92
N ASP A 28 1.89 7.18 -0.07
CA ASP A 28 1.73 6.20 -1.15
C ASP A 28 1.89 4.76 -0.65
N ASP A 29 2.80 4.50 0.30
CA ASP A 29 2.97 3.19 0.92
C ASP A 29 1.72 2.77 1.70
N ARG A 30 1.08 3.71 2.41
CA ARG A 30 -0.21 3.47 3.10
C ARG A 30 -1.31 3.10 2.12
N LEU A 31 -1.41 3.85 1.02
CA LEU A 31 -2.39 3.58 -0.03
C LEU A 31 -2.16 2.21 -0.67
N VAL A 32 -0.91 1.86 -0.97
CA VAL A 32 -0.53 0.54 -1.51
C VAL A 32 -0.93 -0.58 -0.55
N VAL A 33 -0.58 -0.47 0.73
CA VAL A 33 -0.92 -1.46 1.76
C VAL A 33 -2.44 -1.61 1.89
N GLY A 34 -3.18 -0.49 1.93
CA GLY A 34 -4.64 -0.50 1.99
C GLY A 34 -5.28 -1.19 0.78
N LEU A 35 -4.82 -0.88 -0.43
CA LEU A 35 -5.34 -1.48 -1.67
C LEU A 35 -5.04 -2.98 -1.76
N ILE A 36 -3.87 -3.43 -1.30
CA ILE A 36 -3.48 -4.85 -1.31
C ILE A 36 -4.20 -5.64 -0.20
N LEU A 37 -4.46 -5.03 0.96
CA LEU A 37 -5.14 -5.70 2.07
C LEU A 37 -6.56 -6.14 1.74
N ILE A 38 -7.30 -5.35 0.95
CA ILE A 38 -8.70 -5.67 0.63
C ILE A 38 -8.85 -7.04 -0.08
N PRO A 39 -8.17 -7.30 -1.22
CA PRO A 39 -8.27 -8.60 -1.88
C PRO A 39 -7.64 -9.73 -1.05
N ILE A 40 -6.65 -9.45 -0.19
CA ILE A 40 -6.06 -10.45 0.73
C ILE A 40 -7.08 -10.91 1.78
N ILE A 41 -7.70 -9.97 2.49
CA ILE A 41 -8.70 -10.26 3.53
C ILE A 41 -9.85 -11.06 2.92
N TYR A 42 -10.32 -10.60 1.77
CA TYR A 42 -11.38 -11.25 1.04
C TYR A 42 -11.01 -12.68 0.61
N GLY A 43 -9.84 -12.87 -0.01
CA GLY A 43 -9.36 -14.19 -0.41
C GLY A 43 -9.23 -15.14 0.78
N THR A 44 -8.77 -14.63 1.92
CA THR A 44 -8.59 -15.42 3.15
C THR A 44 -9.93 -15.88 3.70
N ILE A 45 -10.88 -14.95 3.90
CA ILE A 45 -12.23 -15.26 4.40
C ILE A 45 -12.92 -16.26 3.45
N ALA A 46 -12.81 -16.04 2.15
CA ALA A 46 -13.53 -16.82 1.17
C ALA A 46 -12.98 -18.27 1.06
N ASN A 47 -11.66 -18.48 1.16
CA ASN A 47 -11.08 -19.82 1.20
C ASN A 47 -11.36 -20.56 2.50
N ILE A 48 -11.31 -19.87 3.65
CA ILE A 48 -11.70 -20.47 4.93
C ILE A 48 -13.18 -20.90 4.88
N ALA A 49 -14.07 -20.02 4.41
CA ALA A 49 -15.49 -20.32 4.26
C ALA A 49 -15.72 -21.51 3.31
N LEU A 50 -14.96 -21.61 2.21
CA LEU A 50 -15.02 -22.73 1.28
C LEU A 50 -14.67 -24.05 1.98
N ILE A 51 -13.53 -24.10 2.68
CA ILE A 51 -13.08 -25.30 3.40
C ILE A 51 -14.12 -25.71 4.45
N VAL A 52 -14.58 -24.76 5.27
CA VAL A 52 -15.62 -25.00 6.29
C VAL A 52 -16.89 -25.56 5.67
N THR A 53 -17.36 -24.97 4.56
CA THR A 53 -18.57 -25.43 3.85
C THR A 53 -18.42 -26.85 3.32
N VAL A 54 -17.28 -27.19 2.72
CA VAL A 54 -17.00 -28.54 2.22
C VAL A 54 -16.93 -29.54 3.37
N MET A 55 -16.32 -29.19 4.51
CA MET A 55 -16.23 -30.07 5.68
C MET A 55 -17.61 -30.38 6.28
N HIS A 56 -18.52 -29.40 6.31
CA HIS A 56 -19.86 -29.54 6.91
C HIS A 56 -20.88 -30.21 5.95
N SER A 57 -20.68 -30.14 4.64
CA SER A 57 -21.59 -30.77 3.67
C SER A 57 -21.15 -32.19 3.32
N LYS A 58 -22.00 -33.18 3.62
CA LYS A 58 -21.80 -34.56 3.17
C LYS A 58 -21.95 -34.69 1.65
N ASP A 59 -22.87 -33.92 1.06
CA ASP A 59 -23.13 -33.93 -0.39
C ASP A 59 -21.94 -33.39 -1.19
N LEU A 60 -21.28 -32.34 -0.71
CA LEU A 60 -20.06 -31.84 -1.35
C LEU A 60 -18.92 -32.86 -1.26
N ARG A 61 -18.76 -33.54 -0.12
CA ARG A 61 -17.74 -34.61 0.06
C ARG A 61 -18.04 -35.90 -0.70
N ALA A 62 -19.27 -36.09 -1.18
CA ALA A 62 -19.60 -37.20 -2.06
C ALA A 62 -19.00 -37.03 -3.47
N ASN A 63 -18.69 -35.80 -3.90
CA ASN A 63 -18.10 -35.51 -5.20
C ASN A 63 -16.58 -35.73 -5.17
N LEU A 64 -16.04 -36.67 -5.93
CA LEU A 64 -14.60 -37.03 -5.88
C LEU A 64 -13.62 -35.87 -6.10
N SER A 65 -14.02 -34.82 -6.83
CA SER A 65 -13.19 -33.64 -7.09
C SER A 65 -13.01 -32.71 -5.88
N TYR A 66 -13.67 -32.99 -4.74
CA TYR A 66 -13.57 -32.13 -3.54
C TYR A 66 -12.15 -32.09 -2.95
N TYR A 67 -11.35 -33.15 -3.12
CA TYR A 67 -9.95 -33.16 -2.68
C TYR A 67 -9.14 -32.06 -3.36
N LEU A 68 -9.32 -31.90 -4.67
CA LEU A 68 -8.64 -30.87 -5.45
C LEU A 68 -9.09 -29.48 -5.02
N LEU A 69 -10.39 -29.32 -4.73
CA LEU A 69 -10.94 -28.05 -4.28
C LEU A 69 -10.37 -27.61 -2.93
N ILE A 70 -10.23 -28.53 -1.97
CA ILE A 70 -9.61 -28.24 -0.66
C ILE A 70 -8.13 -27.92 -0.82
N HIS A 71 -7.43 -28.64 -1.70
CA HIS A 71 -6.00 -28.47 -1.91
C HIS A 71 -5.66 -27.14 -2.59
N ILE A 72 -6.43 -26.75 -3.61
CA ILE A 72 -6.38 -25.40 -4.20
C ILE A 72 -6.58 -24.34 -3.11
N ALA A 73 -7.63 -24.48 -2.28
CA ALA A 73 -7.90 -23.52 -1.21
C ALA A 73 -6.76 -23.45 -0.18
N ALA A 74 -6.10 -24.57 0.11
CA ALA A 74 -4.93 -24.60 0.98
C ALA A 74 -3.73 -23.89 0.36
N CYS A 75 -3.45 -24.11 -0.94
CA CYS A 75 -2.41 -23.38 -1.66
C CYS A 75 -2.69 -21.88 -1.68
N ASP A 76 -3.94 -21.49 -1.95
CA ASP A 76 -4.39 -20.10 -1.93
C ASP A 76 -4.17 -19.44 -0.57
N LEU A 77 -4.50 -20.13 0.54
CA LEU A 77 -4.23 -19.62 1.89
C LEU A 77 -2.74 -19.47 2.19
N VAL A 78 -1.90 -20.39 1.72
CA VAL A 78 -0.43 -20.29 1.88
C VAL A 78 0.09 -19.08 1.12
N MET A 79 -0.37 -18.86 -0.12
CA MET A 79 0.02 -17.68 -0.91
C MET A 79 -0.43 -16.39 -0.22
N LEU A 80 -1.68 -16.30 0.22
CA LEU A 80 -2.22 -15.14 0.93
C LEU A 80 -1.52 -14.85 2.26
N PHE A 81 -1.06 -15.89 2.96
CA PHE A 81 -0.23 -15.74 4.15
C PHE A 81 1.09 -15.03 3.82
N PHE A 82 1.80 -15.44 2.75
CA PHE A 82 3.02 -14.76 2.34
C PHE A 82 2.77 -13.33 1.84
N GLU A 83 1.69 -13.10 1.11
CA GLU A 83 1.28 -11.75 0.71
C GLU A 83 1.06 -10.85 1.94
N THR A 84 0.43 -11.37 2.99
CA THR A 84 0.16 -10.61 4.23
C THR A 84 1.43 -10.35 5.04
N PHE A 85 2.22 -11.39 5.33
CA PHE A 85 3.31 -11.27 6.31
C PHE A 85 4.65 -10.88 5.69
N TYR A 86 4.94 -11.38 4.49
CA TYR A 86 6.22 -11.13 3.84
C TYR A 86 6.17 -9.86 2.98
N ARG A 87 5.17 -9.74 2.10
CA ARG A 87 5.07 -8.61 1.18
C ARG A 87 4.65 -7.32 1.91
N LEU A 88 3.50 -7.31 2.60
CA LEU A 88 3.09 -6.10 3.33
C LEU A 88 4.08 -5.76 4.45
N GLY A 89 4.56 -6.77 5.19
CA GLY A 89 5.58 -6.59 6.22
C GLY A 89 6.79 -5.84 5.68
N GLY A 90 7.34 -6.27 4.54
CA GLY A 90 8.50 -5.57 3.99
C GLY A 90 8.19 -4.29 3.19
N ILE A 91 6.95 -4.00 2.80
CA ILE A 91 6.56 -2.65 2.35
C ILE A 91 6.56 -1.67 3.54
N VAL A 92 6.01 -2.10 4.68
CA VAL A 92 5.96 -1.28 5.91
C VAL A 92 7.36 -1.04 6.46
N PHE A 93 8.15 -2.11 6.61
CA PHE A 93 9.43 -2.09 7.31
C PHE A 93 10.67 -1.99 6.41
N ARG A 94 10.56 -2.13 5.08
CA ARG A 94 11.67 -1.99 4.10
C ARG A 94 12.95 -2.73 4.54
N GLN A 95 14.10 -2.07 4.53
CA GLN A 95 15.37 -2.67 4.96
C GLN A 95 15.38 -3.06 6.44
N ALA A 96 14.53 -2.48 7.29
CA ALA A 96 14.39 -2.94 8.68
C ALA A 96 13.77 -4.35 8.78
N PHE A 97 13.11 -4.83 7.72
CA PHE A 97 12.51 -6.17 7.69
C PHE A 97 13.56 -7.29 7.50
N LEU A 98 14.39 -7.19 6.45
CA LEU A 98 15.36 -8.24 6.08
C LEU A 98 16.83 -7.86 6.31
N GLN A 99 17.12 -6.63 6.74
CA GLN A 99 18.44 -6.01 6.93
C GLN A 99 19.29 -5.87 5.64
N SER A 100 19.17 -6.79 4.69
CA SER A 100 19.82 -6.76 3.39
C SER A 100 18.98 -7.47 2.34
N SER A 101 19.04 -6.99 1.10
CA SER A 101 18.44 -7.62 -0.08
C SER A 101 18.91 -9.06 -0.31
N TYR A 102 20.08 -9.45 0.19
CA TYR A 102 20.65 -10.79 0.00
C TYR A 102 20.52 -11.70 1.22
N SER A 103 19.73 -11.29 2.22
CA SER A 103 19.47 -12.06 3.43
C SER A 103 18.93 -13.47 3.12
N PRO A 104 19.31 -14.51 3.89
CA PRO A 104 18.72 -15.84 3.82
C PRO A 104 17.19 -15.88 3.79
N LEU A 105 16.57 -14.95 4.53
CA LEU A 105 15.13 -14.82 4.57
C LEU A 105 14.53 -14.36 3.23
N ASN A 106 15.24 -13.53 2.45
CA ASN A 106 14.77 -12.99 1.16
C ASN A 106 14.70 -14.05 0.04
N TYR A 107 15.28 -15.24 0.23
CA TYR A 107 15.06 -16.36 -0.69
C TYR A 107 14.39 -17.57 -0.02
N THR A 108 14.57 -17.79 1.27
CA THR A 108 13.92 -18.93 1.94
C THR A 108 12.41 -18.74 2.06
N ILE A 109 11.94 -17.51 2.30
CA ILE A 109 10.50 -17.23 2.41
C ILE A 109 9.80 -17.36 1.05
N PRO A 110 10.29 -16.74 -0.04
CA PRO A 110 9.71 -16.93 -1.37
C PRO A 110 9.72 -18.39 -1.84
N PHE A 111 10.67 -19.24 -1.42
CA PHE A 111 10.65 -20.67 -1.78
C PHE A 111 9.33 -21.36 -1.39
N PHE A 112 8.83 -21.13 -0.17
CA PHE A 112 7.56 -21.73 0.26
C PHE A 112 6.35 -21.17 -0.51
N GLN A 113 6.38 -19.89 -0.84
CA GLN A 113 5.39 -19.28 -1.74
C GLN A 113 5.42 -19.95 -3.12
N GLN A 114 6.61 -20.17 -3.69
CA GLN A 114 6.77 -20.82 -4.99
C GLN A 114 6.33 -22.29 -4.98
N CYS A 115 6.53 -23.02 -3.88
CA CYS A 115 5.98 -24.38 -3.72
C CYS A 115 4.45 -24.37 -3.84
N ALA A 116 3.77 -23.44 -3.16
CA ALA A 116 2.31 -23.32 -3.22
C ALA A 116 1.82 -22.88 -4.61
N TRP A 117 2.50 -21.89 -5.20
CA TRP A 117 2.20 -21.39 -6.55
C TRP A 117 2.29 -22.50 -7.61
N TRP A 118 3.41 -23.22 -7.66
CA TRP A 118 3.59 -24.28 -8.66
C TRP A 118 2.65 -25.46 -8.45
N THR A 119 2.38 -25.81 -7.20
CA THR A 119 1.37 -26.81 -6.85
C THR A 119 0.00 -26.42 -7.40
N PHE A 120 -0.41 -25.16 -7.17
CA PHE A 120 -1.64 -24.58 -7.71
C PHE A 120 -1.68 -24.64 -9.26
N VAL A 121 -0.59 -24.27 -9.94
CA VAL A 121 -0.52 -24.28 -11.42
C VAL A 121 -0.67 -25.69 -11.99
N PHE A 122 0.03 -26.68 -11.41
CA PHE A 122 -0.10 -28.07 -11.87
C PHE A 122 -1.48 -28.63 -11.61
N GLU A 123 -2.11 -28.26 -10.49
CA GLU A 123 -3.46 -28.68 -10.16
C GLU A 123 -4.53 -28.02 -11.04
N LEU A 124 -4.35 -26.76 -11.40
CA LEU A 124 -5.21 -26.07 -12.37
C LEU A 124 -5.12 -26.74 -13.75
N THR A 125 -3.90 -27.08 -14.16
CA THR A 125 -3.62 -27.80 -15.41
C THR A 125 -4.26 -29.18 -15.41
N PHE A 126 -4.10 -29.94 -14.31
CA PHE A 126 -4.74 -31.23 -14.12
C PHE A 126 -6.26 -31.12 -14.16
N THR A 127 -6.82 -30.10 -13.52
CA THR A 127 -8.27 -29.84 -13.51
C THR A 127 -8.78 -29.56 -14.93
N ALA A 128 -8.05 -28.80 -15.74
CA ALA A 128 -8.40 -28.55 -17.14
C ALA A 128 -8.44 -29.85 -17.97
N VAL A 129 -7.41 -30.69 -17.84
CA VAL A 129 -7.32 -31.98 -18.53
C VAL A 129 -8.42 -32.94 -18.06
N ASN A 130 -8.65 -33.02 -16.74
CA ASN A 130 -9.74 -33.80 -16.16
C ASN A 130 -11.09 -33.40 -16.77
N ARG A 131 -11.38 -32.09 -16.86
CA ARG A 131 -12.63 -31.59 -17.47
C ARG A 131 -12.74 -31.94 -18.95
N PHE A 132 -11.67 -31.81 -19.71
CA PHE A 132 -11.62 -32.23 -21.10
C PHE A 132 -11.99 -33.72 -21.25
N ILE A 133 -11.34 -34.59 -20.46
CA ILE A 133 -11.59 -36.04 -20.49
C ILE A 133 -13.05 -36.36 -20.13
N CYS A 134 -13.59 -35.73 -19.08
CA CYS A 134 -14.99 -35.92 -18.66
C CYS A 134 -16.00 -35.63 -19.77
N ILE A 135 -15.73 -34.61 -20.60
CA ILE A 135 -16.68 -34.13 -21.62
C ILE A 135 -16.58 -34.95 -22.92
N PHE A 136 -15.38 -35.37 -23.30
CA PHE A 136 -15.13 -36.14 -24.52
C PHE A 136 -15.39 -37.64 -24.33
N PHE A 137 -15.03 -38.22 -23.18
CA PHE A 137 -15.08 -39.66 -22.92
C PHE A 137 -16.18 -40.03 -21.90
N VAL A 138 -17.40 -39.56 -22.16
CA VAL A 138 -18.58 -39.90 -21.35
C VAL A 138 -18.77 -41.42 -21.35
N GLY A 139 -18.70 -42.05 -20.18
CA GLY A 139 -18.85 -43.51 -20.00
C GLY A 139 -17.58 -44.26 -19.58
N ARG A 140 -16.39 -43.64 -19.65
CA ARG A 140 -15.15 -44.17 -19.02
C ARG A 140 -14.73 -43.39 -17.78
N PHE A 141 -15.51 -42.40 -17.37
CA PHE A 141 -15.22 -41.51 -16.25
C PHE A 141 -14.91 -42.27 -14.95
N ASP A 142 -15.76 -43.24 -14.60
CA ASP A 142 -15.63 -44.00 -13.35
C ASP A 142 -14.37 -44.88 -13.30
N ALA A 143 -13.79 -45.22 -14.46
CA ALA A 143 -12.54 -45.99 -14.55
C ALA A 143 -11.29 -45.12 -14.34
N PHE A 144 -11.32 -43.85 -14.76
CA PHE A 144 -10.17 -42.95 -14.65
C PHE A 144 -10.15 -42.17 -13.32
N PHE A 145 -11.31 -41.74 -12.84
CA PHE A 145 -11.44 -40.83 -11.71
C PHE A 145 -12.03 -41.56 -10.52
N THR A 146 -11.16 -42.23 -9.75
CA THR A 146 -11.49 -42.92 -8.50
C THR A 146 -10.95 -42.13 -7.31
N ARG A 147 -11.38 -42.48 -6.10
CA ARG A 147 -10.90 -41.83 -4.87
C ARG A 147 -9.37 -41.91 -4.73
N ARG A 148 -8.79 -43.04 -5.13
CA ARG A 148 -7.34 -43.26 -5.11
C ARG A 148 -6.64 -42.38 -6.13
N THR A 149 -7.13 -42.31 -7.37
CA THR A 149 -6.49 -41.49 -8.41
C THR A 149 -6.58 -40.00 -8.10
N MET A 150 -7.67 -39.52 -7.49
CA MET A 150 -7.78 -38.11 -7.04
C MET A 150 -6.84 -37.77 -5.88
N LEU A 151 -6.69 -38.67 -4.91
CA LEU A 151 -5.73 -38.46 -3.83
C LEU A 151 -4.28 -38.52 -4.34
N SER A 152 -3.97 -39.48 -5.22
CA SER A 152 -2.68 -39.56 -5.89
C SER A 152 -2.38 -38.31 -6.73
N ALA A 153 -3.39 -37.75 -7.41
CA ALA A 153 -3.22 -36.51 -8.17
C ALA A 153 -2.79 -35.35 -7.26
N VAL A 154 -3.43 -35.16 -6.11
CA VAL A 154 -3.04 -34.13 -5.12
C VAL A 154 -1.59 -34.33 -4.66
N VAL A 155 -1.20 -35.56 -4.33
CA VAL A 155 0.18 -35.86 -3.90
C VAL A 155 1.18 -35.58 -5.02
N ILE A 156 0.88 -36.02 -6.24
CA ILE A 156 1.75 -35.83 -7.41
C ILE A 156 1.91 -34.35 -7.73
N THR A 157 0.83 -33.56 -7.77
CA THR A 157 0.91 -32.12 -8.07
C THR A 157 1.68 -31.36 -7.00
N THR A 158 1.56 -31.76 -5.72
CA THR A 158 2.35 -31.21 -4.62
C THR A 158 3.83 -31.51 -4.79
N ILE A 159 4.19 -32.76 -5.09
CA ILE A 159 5.59 -33.16 -5.32
C ILE A 159 6.17 -32.40 -6.51
N LEU A 160 5.44 -32.32 -7.62
CA LEU A 160 5.87 -31.55 -8.79
C LEU A 160 6.05 -30.07 -8.46
N GLY A 161 5.16 -29.48 -7.66
CA GLY A 161 5.27 -28.10 -7.21
C GLY A 161 6.54 -27.83 -6.39
N ILE A 162 6.86 -28.72 -5.45
CA ILE A 162 8.09 -28.64 -4.64
C ILE A 162 9.33 -28.82 -5.52
N LEU A 163 9.33 -29.81 -6.42
CA LEU A 163 10.46 -30.03 -7.34
C LEU A 163 10.69 -28.84 -8.26
N MET A 164 9.62 -28.20 -8.73
CA MET A 164 9.69 -27.00 -9.55
C MET A 164 10.29 -25.81 -8.79
N ALA A 165 9.99 -25.68 -7.50
CA ALA A 165 10.51 -24.63 -6.64
C ALA A 165 11.93 -24.91 -6.10
N ALA A 166 12.38 -26.18 -6.07
CA ALA A 166 13.65 -26.60 -5.48
C ALA A 166 14.91 -25.84 -5.99
N PRO A 167 15.04 -25.49 -7.28
CA PRO A 167 16.18 -24.69 -7.76
C PRO A 167 16.37 -23.38 -6.98
N HIS A 168 15.28 -22.79 -6.45
CA HIS A 168 15.29 -21.53 -5.70
C HIS A 168 16.19 -21.55 -4.45
N LEU A 169 16.39 -22.72 -3.86
CA LEU A 169 17.27 -22.89 -2.70
C LEU A 169 18.76 -22.78 -3.06
N HIS A 170 19.10 -22.82 -4.35
CA HIS A 170 20.48 -22.72 -4.83
C HIS A 170 20.84 -21.29 -5.23
N SER A 171 22.11 -20.94 -5.03
CA SER A 171 22.66 -19.62 -5.37
C SER A 171 22.55 -19.25 -6.86
N CYS A 172 22.37 -20.24 -7.74
CA CYS A 172 22.22 -20.02 -9.18
C CYS A 172 20.86 -19.48 -9.60
N CYS A 173 19.84 -19.60 -8.76
CA CYS A 173 18.46 -19.71 -9.25
C CYS A 173 17.45 -19.07 -8.28
N ARG A 174 17.89 -18.07 -7.52
CA ARG A 174 17.08 -17.41 -6.49
C ARG A 174 16.08 -16.46 -7.15
N VAL A 175 14.90 -16.35 -6.58
CA VAL A 175 13.96 -15.24 -6.83
C VAL A 175 13.92 -14.40 -5.56
N LEU A 176 14.42 -13.18 -5.67
CA LEU A 176 14.47 -12.22 -4.58
C LEU A 176 13.33 -11.22 -4.75
N TRP A 177 12.77 -10.77 -3.64
CA TRP A 177 11.87 -9.64 -3.64
C TRP A 177 12.64 -8.37 -3.28
N LEU A 178 12.66 -7.42 -4.20
CA LEU A 178 13.36 -6.15 -4.06
C LEU A 178 12.33 -5.10 -3.63
N PHE A 179 12.35 -4.74 -2.34
CA PHE A 179 11.38 -3.79 -1.78
C PHE A 179 11.48 -2.42 -2.46
N ASP A 180 12.69 -1.91 -2.68
CA ASP A 180 12.90 -0.59 -3.26
C ASP A 180 12.48 -0.53 -4.73
N ALA A 181 12.66 -1.62 -5.46
CA ALA A 181 12.25 -1.74 -6.86
C ALA A 181 10.81 -2.27 -7.03
N TRP A 182 10.10 -2.53 -5.93
CA TRP A 182 8.72 -3.06 -5.92
C TRP A 182 8.50 -4.25 -6.85
N THR A 183 9.51 -5.12 -7.00
CA THR A 183 9.45 -6.22 -7.98
C THR A 183 10.21 -7.46 -7.52
N ASN A 184 9.81 -8.61 -8.07
CA ASN A 184 10.58 -9.84 -7.94
C ASN A 184 11.66 -9.86 -9.02
N SER A 185 12.83 -10.42 -8.71
CA SER A 185 13.91 -10.56 -9.67
C SER A 185 14.64 -11.87 -9.50
N TYR A 186 14.98 -12.48 -10.64
CA TYR A 186 15.79 -13.70 -10.69
C TYR A 186 17.25 -13.33 -10.50
N PHE A 187 17.93 -14.03 -9.60
CA PHE A 187 19.33 -13.79 -9.28
C PHE A 187 20.16 -15.07 -9.35
N PRO A 188 21.32 -15.04 -10.05
CA PRO A 188 21.77 -13.99 -10.96
C PRO A 188 20.82 -13.81 -12.16
N SER A 189 20.82 -12.62 -12.77
CA SER A 189 19.93 -12.29 -13.90
C SER A 189 20.15 -13.16 -15.15
N THR A 190 21.29 -13.83 -15.24
CA THR A 190 21.67 -14.78 -16.30
C THR A 190 21.30 -16.23 -16.01
N THR A 191 20.51 -16.47 -14.96
CA THR A 191 20.12 -17.84 -14.58
C THR A 191 19.29 -18.54 -15.66
N TRP A 192 19.60 -19.82 -15.90
CA TRP A 192 18.77 -20.68 -16.77
C TRP A 192 17.36 -20.90 -16.19
N TYR A 193 17.20 -20.71 -14.87
CA TYR A 193 15.93 -20.91 -14.18
C TYR A 193 14.83 -19.99 -14.69
N LEU A 194 15.17 -18.77 -15.12
CA LEU A 194 14.24 -17.84 -15.76
C LEU A 194 13.62 -18.45 -17.02
N GLN A 195 14.46 -19.02 -17.90
CA GLN A 195 14.02 -19.64 -19.14
C GLN A 195 13.17 -20.89 -18.86
N PHE A 196 13.59 -21.67 -17.86
CA PHE A 196 12.87 -22.86 -17.45
C PHE A 196 11.47 -22.54 -16.90
N ASP A 197 11.36 -21.58 -15.99
CA ASP A 197 10.08 -21.08 -15.47
C ASP A 197 9.17 -20.64 -16.63
N PHE A 198 9.69 -19.82 -17.54
CA PHE A 198 8.93 -19.35 -18.69
C PHE A 198 8.41 -20.50 -19.58
N ILE A 199 9.25 -21.50 -19.88
CA ILE A 199 8.87 -22.66 -20.69
C ILE A 199 7.77 -23.48 -20.00
N VAL A 200 7.90 -23.75 -18.70
CA VAL A 200 6.90 -24.50 -17.94
C VAL A 200 5.59 -23.71 -17.88
N THR A 201 5.66 -22.40 -17.66
CA THR A 201 4.51 -21.50 -17.67
C THR A 201 3.77 -21.53 -19.02
N LEU A 202 4.49 -21.39 -20.15
CA LEU A 202 3.86 -21.47 -21.48
C LEU A 202 3.26 -22.85 -21.76
N THR A 203 3.91 -23.92 -21.31
CA THR A 203 3.43 -25.28 -21.49
C THR A 203 2.10 -25.49 -20.75
N THR A 204 2.00 -25.05 -19.49
CA THR A 204 0.77 -25.15 -18.69
C THR A 204 -0.36 -24.31 -19.29
N ILE A 205 -0.08 -23.07 -19.73
CA ILE A 205 -1.04 -22.23 -20.45
C ILE A 205 -1.54 -22.92 -21.72
N GLY A 206 -0.63 -23.50 -22.51
CA GLY A 206 -0.98 -24.22 -23.74
C GLY A 206 -1.91 -25.41 -23.47
N ILE A 207 -1.62 -26.23 -22.47
CA ILE A 207 -2.46 -27.38 -22.08
C ILE A 207 -3.85 -26.91 -21.64
N ILE A 208 -3.91 -25.87 -20.80
CA ILE A 208 -5.17 -25.30 -20.31
C ILE A 208 -5.99 -24.74 -21.48
N ALA A 209 -5.38 -23.95 -22.36
CA ALA A 209 -6.05 -23.34 -23.50
C ALA A 209 -6.62 -24.41 -24.44
N ILE A 210 -5.82 -25.40 -24.84
CA ILE A 210 -6.26 -26.50 -25.71
C ILE A 210 -7.42 -27.29 -25.06
N SER A 211 -7.31 -27.59 -23.77
CA SER A 211 -8.34 -28.31 -23.02
C SER A 211 -9.68 -27.56 -23.04
N TYR A 212 -9.67 -26.26 -22.74
CA TYR A 212 -10.92 -25.46 -22.70
C TYR A 212 -11.45 -25.09 -24.08
N LEU A 213 -10.60 -24.93 -25.09
CA LEU A 213 -11.03 -24.81 -26.49
C LEU A 213 -11.79 -26.06 -26.93
N GLY A 214 -11.25 -27.24 -26.63
CA GLY A 214 -11.92 -28.51 -26.88
C GLY A 214 -13.25 -28.66 -26.14
N VAL A 215 -13.28 -28.32 -24.84
CA VAL A 215 -14.50 -28.31 -24.02
C VAL A 215 -15.56 -27.38 -24.62
N GLY A 216 -15.19 -26.14 -24.94
CA GLY A 216 -16.09 -25.14 -25.52
C GLY A 216 -16.64 -25.58 -26.88
N TRP A 217 -15.80 -26.12 -27.75
CA TRP A 217 -16.21 -26.68 -29.03
C TRP A 217 -17.21 -27.82 -28.86
N ARG A 218 -16.92 -28.79 -27.98
CA ARG A 218 -17.79 -29.95 -27.75
C ARG A 218 -19.12 -29.56 -27.11
N LEU A 219 -19.12 -28.57 -26.20
CA LEU A 219 -20.33 -28.04 -25.58
C LEU A 219 -21.23 -27.35 -26.60
N ARG A 220 -20.67 -26.52 -27.51
CA ARG A 220 -21.43 -25.89 -28.60
C ARG A 220 -22.05 -26.93 -29.54
N ALA A 221 -21.30 -27.96 -29.91
CA ALA A 221 -21.79 -29.05 -30.77
C ALA A 221 -22.95 -29.86 -30.15
N ARG A 222 -23.04 -29.91 -28.81
CA ARG A 222 -24.17 -30.54 -28.08
C ARG A 222 -25.37 -29.61 -27.90
N GLN A 223 -25.15 -28.30 -27.85
CA GLN A 223 -26.24 -27.32 -27.74
C GLN A 223 -27.06 -27.20 -29.03
N THR A 224 -26.44 -27.39 -30.20
CA THR A 224 -27.15 -27.42 -31.49
C THR A 224 -28.05 -28.63 -31.65
N THR A 225 -27.89 -29.67 -30.82
CA THR A 225 -28.60 -30.95 -30.94
C THR A 225 -29.53 -31.29 -29.77
N ALA A 226 -29.53 -30.54 -28.65
CA ALA A 226 -30.28 -30.92 -27.45
C ALA A 226 -31.05 -29.79 -26.74
N THR A 227 -32.35 -30.00 -26.58
CA THR A 227 -33.27 -29.33 -25.65
C THR A 227 -33.15 -29.92 -24.23
N ALA A 228 -32.18 -29.52 -23.40
CA ALA A 228 -32.09 -30.07 -22.03
C ALA A 228 -31.47 -29.15 -20.96
N HIS A 229 -32.17 -29.00 -19.83
CA HIS A 229 -31.76 -28.30 -18.61
C HIS A 229 -30.39 -28.76 -18.06
N ARG A 230 -30.06 -30.05 -18.20
CA ARG A 230 -28.84 -30.69 -17.66
C ARG A 230 -27.54 -30.24 -18.35
N GLY A 231 -27.62 -29.73 -19.59
CA GLY A 231 -26.48 -29.16 -20.32
C GLY A 231 -26.07 -27.77 -19.82
N ARG A 232 -27.03 -27.01 -19.24
CA ARG A 232 -26.78 -25.65 -18.74
C ARG A 232 -25.89 -25.63 -17.50
N ASP A 233 -26.02 -26.61 -16.60
CA ASP A 233 -25.20 -26.69 -15.38
C ASP A 233 -23.74 -27.06 -15.68
N GLN A 234 -23.52 -27.98 -16.63
CA GLN A 234 -22.18 -28.35 -17.08
C GLN A 234 -21.47 -27.19 -17.81
N LEU A 235 -22.22 -26.44 -18.64
CA LEU A 235 -21.71 -25.23 -19.27
C LEU A 235 -21.36 -24.16 -18.25
N ARG A 236 -22.22 -23.94 -17.24
CA ARG A 236 -21.95 -22.98 -16.17
C ARG A 236 -20.64 -23.31 -15.46
N ILE A 237 -20.44 -24.55 -15.04
CA ILE A 237 -19.21 -24.98 -14.38
C ILE A 237 -18.00 -24.81 -15.31
N ALA A 238 -18.11 -25.20 -16.59
CA ALA A 238 -17.02 -25.04 -17.55
C ALA A 238 -16.62 -23.58 -17.78
N LEU A 239 -17.60 -22.66 -17.87
CA LEU A 239 -17.35 -21.22 -17.98
C LEU A 239 -16.71 -20.65 -16.71
N GLN A 240 -17.12 -21.13 -15.53
CA GLN A 240 -16.54 -20.70 -14.25
C GLN A 240 -15.05 -21.05 -14.16
N VAL A 241 -14.69 -22.30 -14.47
CA VAL A 241 -13.28 -22.72 -14.44
C VAL A 241 -12.49 -22.09 -15.60
N GLY A 242 -13.11 -21.91 -16.77
CA GLY A 242 -12.51 -21.18 -17.89
C GLY A 242 -12.12 -19.73 -17.53
N LEU A 243 -12.96 -19.02 -16.76
CA LEU A 243 -12.60 -17.68 -16.28
C LEU A 243 -11.44 -17.71 -15.28
N MET A 244 -11.40 -18.70 -14.37
CA MET A 244 -10.27 -18.87 -13.45
C MET A 244 -8.97 -19.06 -14.22
N CYS A 245 -8.99 -19.88 -15.27
CA CYS A 245 -7.85 -20.07 -16.17
C CYS A 245 -7.47 -18.78 -16.94
N GLY A 246 -8.44 -17.96 -17.34
CA GLY A 246 -8.18 -16.66 -17.95
C GLY A 246 -7.46 -15.68 -17.01
N ILE A 247 -7.85 -15.65 -15.73
CA ILE A 247 -7.17 -14.85 -14.70
C ILE A 247 -5.74 -15.34 -14.49
N TYR A 248 -5.52 -16.67 -14.45
CA TYR A 248 -4.18 -17.25 -14.39
C TYR A 248 -3.30 -16.79 -15.56
N ILE A 249 -3.81 -16.86 -16.80
CA ILE A 249 -3.06 -16.42 -17.98
C ILE A 249 -2.66 -14.95 -17.87
N LEU A 250 -3.59 -14.08 -17.43
CA LEU A 250 -3.31 -12.66 -17.21
C LEU A 250 -2.21 -12.46 -16.16
N ASN A 251 -2.30 -13.15 -15.02
CA ASN A 251 -1.32 -13.07 -13.94
C ASN A 251 0.05 -13.59 -14.37
N SER A 252 0.12 -14.69 -15.13
CA SER A 252 1.37 -15.21 -15.68
C SER A 252 2.01 -14.24 -16.67
N ILE A 253 1.22 -13.56 -17.51
CA ILE A 253 1.75 -12.52 -18.41
C ILE A 253 2.32 -11.36 -17.59
N MET A 254 1.57 -10.87 -16.60
CA MET A 254 2.03 -9.77 -15.73
C MET A 254 3.30 -10.14 -14.96
N TRP A 255 3.40 -11.34 -14.39
CA TRP A 255 4.62 -11.82 -13.70
C TRP A 255 5.85 -11.77 -14.61
N ASN A 256 5.70 -12.20 -15.86
CA ASN A 256 6.82 -12.26 -16.81
C ASN A 256 7.18 -10.89 -17.41
N VAL A 257 6.25 -9.94 -17.45
CA VAL A 257 6.48 -8.60 -18.03
C VAL A 257 6.98 -7.59 -16.99
N THR A 258 6.48 -7.69 -15.75
CA THR A 258 6.73 -6.69 -14.68
C THR A 258 8.23 -6.42 -14.44
N PRO A 259 9.14 -7.41 -14.45
CA PRO A 259 10.57 -7.15 -14.25
C PRO A 259 11.25 -6.35 -15.38
N TYR A 260 10.64 -6.24 -16.57
CA TYR A 260 11.25 -5.62 -17.77
C TYR A 260 10.70 -4.23 -18.10
N ILE A 261 9.61 -3.84 -17.46
CA ILE A 261 9.11 -2.46 -17.49
C ILE A 261 9.73 -1.72 -16.30
N GLU A 262 9.94 -0.40 -16.41
CA GLU A 262 10.20 0.44 -15.23
C GLU A 262 8.97 0.31 -14.31
N ALA A 263 9.02 -0.67 -13.41
CA ALA A 263 7.88 -1.09 -12.63
C ALA A 263 7.56 -0.01 -11.61
N SER A 264 6.64 0.87 -11.98
CA SER A 264 6.01 1.79 -11.03
C SER A 264 5.35 0.98 -9.93
N LYS A 265 5.34 1.48 -8.69
CA LYS A 265 4.57 0.90 -7.57
C LYS A 265 3.14 0.50 -7.96
N TRP A 266 2.51 1.24 -8.89
CA TRP A 266 1.18 0.97 -9.43
C TRP A 266 1.09 -0.33 -10.25
N THR A 267 2.12 -0.69 -11.03
CA THR A 267 2.11 -1.97 -11.78
C THR A 267 2.18 -3.14 -10.81
N ASN A 268 2.95 -3.00 -9.73
CA ASN A 268 3.00 -4.01 -8.68
C ASN A 268 1.66 -4.15 -7.92
N ILE A 269 0.99 -3.03 -7.62
CA ILE A 269 -0.35 -3.05 -7.02
C ILE A 269 -1.32 -3.83 -7.91
N ALA A 270 -1.35 -3.54 -9.22
CA ALA A 270 -2.22 -4.22 -10.17
C ALA A 270 -1.94 -5.73 -10.20
N PHE A 271 -0.66 -6.12 -10.29
CA PHE A 271 -0.26 -7.52 -10.26
C PHE A 271 -0.63 -8.23 -8.94
N THR A 272 -0.30 -7.62 -7.80
CA THR A 272 -0.55 -8.23 -6.49
C THR A 272 -2.05 -8.35 -6.19
N SER A 273 -2.83 -7.34 -6.59
CA SER A 273 -4.29 -7.35 -6.42
C SER A 273 -4.95 -8.42 -7.28
N THR A 274 -4.50 -8.59 -8.52
CA THR A 274 -5.01 -9.63 -9.43
C THR A 274 -4.57 -11.04 -9.01
N ASN A 275 -3.37 -11.19 -8.45
CA ASN A 275 -2.91 -12.44 -7.84
C ASN A 275 -3.74 -12.82 -6.60
N SER A 276 -4.00 -11.85 -5.72
CA SER A 276 -4.85 -12.04 -4.54
C SER A 276 -6.30 -12.37 -4.92
N LEU A 277 -6.82 -11.75 -5.99
CA LEU A 277 -8.14 -12.06 -6.53
C LEU A 277 -8.21 -13.42 -7.24
N GLN A 278 -7.10 -13.92 -7.79
CA GLN A 278 -7.01 -15.28 -8.32
C GLN A 278 -7.27 -16.30 -7.21
N CYS A 279 -6.68 -16.06 -6.04
CA CYS A 279 -6.80 -16.92 -4.86
C CYS A 279 -8.23 -17.00 -4.30
N ALA A 280 -9.13 -16.06 -4.62
CA ALA A 280 -10.50 -16.14 -4.10
C ALA A 280 -11.39 -17.15 -4.88
N PRO A 281 -12.38 -17.79 -4.23
CA PRO A 281 -13.35 -18.66 -4.90
C PRO A 281 -14.33 -17.88 -5.79
N PHE A 282 -14.59 -18.43 -6.99
CA PHE A 282 -15.34 -17.80 -8.09
C PHE A 282 -16.68 -17.17 -7.71
N ARG A 283 -17.50 -17.85 -6.89
CA ARG A 283 -18.87 -17.39 -6.59
C ARG A 283 -18.92 -16.06 -5.84
N MET A 284 -17.84 -15.66 -5.18
CA MET A 284 -17.80 -14.43 -4.41
C MET A 284 -17.10 -13.28 -5.18
N LYS A 285 -16.43 -13.52 -6.32
CA LYS A 285 -15.55 -12.52 -6.99
C LYS A 285 -16.30 -11.28 -7.46
N PHE A 286 -17.55 -11.48 -7.89
CA PHE A 286 -18.42 -10.38 -8.32
C PHE A 286 -18.80 -9.45 -7.16
N ALA A 287 -18.98 -9.99 -5.95
CA ALA A 287 -19.37 -9.18 -4.80
C ALA A 287 -18.26 -8.18 -4.40
N LEU A 288 -17.00 -8.60 -4.48
CA LEU A 288 -15.86 -7.73 -4.17
C LEU A 288 -15.63 -6.66 -5.24
N VAL A 289 -15.74 -7.00 -6.53
CA VAL A 289 -15.59 -6.00 -7.61
C VAL A 289 -16.69 -4.94 -7.53
N PHE A 290 -17.93 -5.33 -7.22
CA PHE A 290 -19.03 -4.39 -6.98
C PHE A 290 -18.85 -3.59 -5.68
N ALA A 291 -18.30 -4.17 -4.62
CA ALA A 291 -18.02 -3.47 -3.37
C ALA A 291 -16.86 -2.47 -3.51
N LEU A 292 -15.76 -2.85 -4.17
CA LEU A 292 -14.60 -2.01 -4.44
C LEU A 292 -14.94 -0.87 -5.41
N PHE A 293 -15.68 -1.15 -6.48
CA PHE A 293 -16.20 -0.12 -7.37
C PHE A 293 -17.20 0.79 -6.65
N GLY A 294 -18.02 0.24 -5.75
CA GLY A 294 -18.93 0.99 -4.89
C GLY A 294 -18.21 1.93 -3.92
N CYS A 295 -17.13 1.48 -3.26
CA CYS A 295 -16.31 2.30 -2.36
C CYS A 295 -15.55 3.39 -3.13
N ALA A 296 -15.00 3.08 -4.31
CA ALA A 296 -14.34 4.08 -5.15
C ALA A 296 -15.29 5.17 -5.64
N LEU A 297 -16.56 4.83 -5.92
CA LEU A 297 -17.62 5.80 -6.22
C LEU A 297 -18.17 6.53 -4.99
N ALA A 298 -17.87 6.06 -3.78
CA ALA A 298 -18.36 6.63 -2.53
C ALA A 298 -17.42 7.68 -1.92
N MET A 299 -16.15 7.76 -2.37
CA MET A 299 -15.26 8.86 -1.97
C MET A 299 -15.76 10.18 -2.54
N ARG A 300 -15.88 11.21 -1.70
CA ARG A 300 -16.40 12.51 -2.09
C ARG A 300 -15.34 13.57 -1.82
N ASP A 301 -15.05 14.38 -2.83
CA ASP A 301 -14.34 15.63 -2.62
C ASP A 301 -15.26 16.62 -1.92
N GLN A 302 -14.82 17.15 -0.80
CA GLN A 302 -15.57 18.11 0.01
C GLN A 302 -14.67 19.30 0.34
N SER A 303 -15.26 20.48 0.42
CA SER A 303 -14.54 21.71 0.72
C SER A 303 -15.37 22.68 1.54
N ILE A 304 -14.65 23.55 2.25
CA ILE A 304 -15.25 24.59 3.06
C ILE A 304 -14.38 25.85 3.06
N ALA A 305 -15.04 27.01 3.18
CA ALA A 305 -14.40 28.29 3.39
C ALA A 305 -15.04 29.03 4.56
N VAL A 306 -14.22 29.73 5.33
CA VAL A 306 -14.65 30.58 6.44
C VAL A 306 -14.02 31.97 6.33
N THR A 307 -14.82 32.99 6.61
CA THR A 307 -14.41 34.39 6.64
C THR A 307 -14.93 35.05 7.91
N GLY A 308 -14.31 36.15 8.31
CA GLY A 308 -14.78 36.95 9.44
C GLY A 308 -13.80 38.03 9.83
N LYS A 309 -14.08 38.67 10.97
CA LYS A 309 -13.24 39.73 11.55
C LYS A 309 -13.04 39.50 13.04
N LEU A 310 -11.80 39.56 13.50
CA LEU A 310 -11.43 39.47 14.89
C LEU A 310 -11.09 40.87 15.45
N VAL A 311 -11.63 41.18 16.63
CA VAL A 311 -11.34 42.41 17.36
C VAL A 311 -10.90 42.08 18.78
N CYS A 312 -10.08 42.95 19.36
CA CYS A 312 -9.67 42.92 20.76
C CYS A 312 -10.09 44.25 21.36
N GLY A 313 -11.24 44.25 22.03
CA GLY A 313 -11.91 45.47 22.47
C GLY A 313 -12.35 46.32 21.30
N GLN A 314 -11.92 47.58 21.30
CA GLN A 314 -12.23 48.53 20.24
C GLN A 314 -11.28 48.45 19.04
N ASN A 315 -10.19 47.68 19.15
CA ASN A 315 -9.14 47.61 18.14
C ASN A 315 -9.29 46.36 17.27
N PRO A 316 -9.00 46.44 15.96
CA PRO A 316 -8.82 45.25 15.14
C PRO A 316 -7.71 44.35 15.69
N ALA A 317 -7.95 43.06 15.78
CA ALA A 317 -6.94 42.10 16.23
C ALA A 317 -6.06 41.72 15.03
N LYS A 318 -4.93 42.40 14.89
CA LYS A 318 -3.99 42.25 13.77
C LYS A 318 -3.01 41.11 14.01
N GLU A 319 -2.58 40.45 12.95
CA GLU A 319 -1.57 39.37 12.99
C GLU A 319 -1.93 38.22 13.95
N VAL A 320 -3.22 37.97 14.16
CA VAL A 320 -3.71 36.84 14.96
C VAL A 320 -3.67 35.59 14.11
N ARG A 321 -3.04 34.53 14.61
CA ARG A 321 -2.92 33.27 13.89
C ARG A 321 -4.25 32.53 13.91
N VAL A 322 -4.69 32.12 12.73
CA VAL A 322 -5.95 31.40 12.51
C VAL A 322 -5.70 30.13 11.71
N LYS A 323 -6.44 29.06 12.04
CA LYS A 323 -6.32 27.77 11.36
C LYS A 323 -7.69 27.16 11.11
N LEU A 324 -7.84 26.49 9.98
CA LEU A 324 -8.99 25.70 9.61
C LEU A 324 -8.56 24.23 9.64
N TRP A 325 -9.23 23.45 10.47
CA TRP A 325 -8.94 22.04 10.69
C TRP A 325 -10.14 21.18 10.35
N GLU A 326 -9.84 19.94 10.04
CA GLU A 326 -10.76 18.83 10.06
C GLU A 326 -10.46 18.00 11.32
N GLU A 327 -11.37 17.99 12.30
CA GLU A 327 -11.25 17.17 13.51
C GLU A 327 -12.36 16.10 13.48
N ASP A 328 -12.10 14.94 12.86
CA ASP A 328 -13.09 13.87 12.76
C ASP A 328 -13.25 13.16 14.13
N SER A 329 -14.45 12.65 14.39
CA SER A 329 -14.72 11.71 15.49
C SER A 329 -14.44 10.25 15.09
N GLY A 330 -13.99 10.03 13.85
CA GLY A 330 -13.70 8.74 13.21
C GLY A 330 -12.27 8.20 13.40
N PRO A 331 -11.87 7.18 12.61
CA PRO A 331 -10.54 6.53 12.67
C PRO A 331 -9.43 7.27 11.89
N ASP A 332 -9.77 8.35 11.21
CA ASP A 332 -8.91 9.21 10.41
C ASP A 332 -8.20 10.28 11.27
N PRO A 333 -6.96 10.64 10.92
CA PRO A 333 -6.20 11.64 11.67
C PRO A 333 -6.66 13.07 11.35
N ASP A 334 -6.70 13.94 12.37
CA ASP A 334 -7.03 15.36 12.20
C ASP A 334 -6.13 16.05 11.14
N ASP A 335 -6.76 16.63 10.11
CA ASP A 335 -6.07 17.25 8.99
C ASP A 335 -6.13 18.78 9.04
N LEU A 336 -4.99 19.43 8.72
CA LEU A 336 -4.94 20.89 8.58
C LEU A 336 -5.37 21.27 7.16
N LEU A 337 -6.52 21.95 7.04
CA LEU A 337 -7.06 22.37 5.75
C LEU A 337 -6.40 23.67 5.25
N ASP A 338 -6.28 24.67 6.12
CA ASP A 338 -5.68 25.97 5.79
C ASP A 338 -5.20 26.71 7.05
N GLN A 339 -4.24 27.62 6.90
CA GLN A 339 -3.77 28.47 7.99
C GLN A 339 -3.34 29.85 7.50
N GLY A 340 -3.55 30.86 8.33
CA GLY A 340 -3.20 32.23 8.00
C GLY A 340 -3.11 33.14 9.22
N TYR A 341 -3.02 34.44 8.95
CA TYR A 341 -3.03 35.49 9.95
C TYR A 341 -4.08 36.53 9.57
N THR A 342 -4.68 37.17 10.58
CA THR A 342 -5.56 38.30 10.33
C THR A 342 -4.81 39.50 9.77
N ASP A 343 -5.47 40.24 8.88
CA ASP A 343 -4.91 41.44 8.26
C ASP A 343 -4.90 42.66 9.22
N THR A 344 -4.52 43.83 8.69
CA THR A 344 -4.48 45.07 9.44
C THR A 344 -5.84 45.58 9.91
N GLU A 345 -6.94 45.07 9.33
CA GLU A 345 -8.32 45.32 9.74
C GLU A 345 -8.90 44.19 10.60
N GLY A 346 -8.09 43.18 10.95
CA GLY A 346 -8.50 42.01 11.72
C GLY A 346 -9.30 40.99 10.92
N LYS A 347 -9.40 41.11 9.59
CA LYS A 347 -10.14 40.19 8.73
C LYS A 347 -9.31 38.98 8.36
N PHE A 348 -9.98 37.87 8.06
CA PHE A 348 -9.36 36.66 7.55
C PHE A 348 -10.29 35.95 6.55
N LEU A 349 -9.69 35.16 5.67
CA LEU A 349 -10.38 34.23 4.79
C LEU A 349 -9.54 32.96 4.71
N LEU A 350 -10.11 31.83 5.10
CA LEU A 350 -9.49 30.52 5.01
C LEU A 350 -10.36 29.59 4.16
N SER A 351 -9.73 28.73 3.37
CA SER A 351 -10.44 27.76 2.54
C SER A 351 -9.61 26.52 2.33
N GLY A 352 -10.24 25.35 2.40
CA GLY A 352 -9.58 24.09 2.11
C GLY A 352 -10.56 23.00 1.70
N GLY A 353 -10.03 21.90 1.21
CA GLY A 353 -10.81 20.75 0.80
C GLY A 353 -10.02 19.45 0.93
N THR A 354 -10.76 18.38 1.19
CA THR A 354 -10.24 17.04 1.46
C THR A 354 -11.14 16.00 0.77
N THR A 355 -10.61 14.78 0.63
CA THR A 355 -11.31 13.67 -0.02
C THR A 355 -11.65 12.63 1.04
N GLU A 356 -12.94 12.53 1.38
CA GLU A 356 -13.42 11.72 2.50
C GLU A 356 -14.68 10.93 2.16
N LEU A 357 -14.90 9.86 2.93
CA LEU A 357 -16.09 9.01 2.82
C LEU A 357 -17.27 9.60 3.60
N THR A 358 -16.98 10.21 4.75
CA THR A 358 -17.91 10.89 5.66
C THR A 358 -17.95 12.39 5.37
N PRO A 359 -19.00 13.10 5.81
CA PRO A 359 -19.00 14.56 5.75
C PRO A 359 -17.98 15.14 6.74
N ILE A 360 -17.12 16.04 6.23
CA ILE A 360 -16.10 16.74 7.01
C ILE A 360 -16.71 17.43 8.26
N ASP A 361 -15.94 17.48 9.34
CA ASP A 361 -16.12 18.10 10.65
C ASP A 361 -15.18 19.32 10.83
N PRO A 362 -15.50 20.44 10.16
CA PRO A 362 -14.63 21.60 10.08
C PRO A 362 -14.60 22.43 11.38
N ILE A 363 -13.40 22.62 11.93
CA ILE A 363 -13.12 23.41 13.12
C ILE A 363 -12.22 24.61 12.80
N PHE A 364 -12.72 25.81 13.05
CA PHE A 364 -11.95 27.04 13.01
C PHE A 364 -11.28 27.31 14.35
N LYS A 365 -9.97 27.54 14.36
CA LYS A 365 -9.17 27.76 15.57
C LYS A 365 -8.49 29.12 15.52
N VAL A 366 -8.62 29.89 16.59
CA VAL A 366 -7.99 31.20 16.76
C VAL A 366 -6.97 31.11 17.88
N TYR A 367 -5.77 31.64 17.64
CA TYR A 367 -4.68 31.68 18.62
C TYR A 367 -4.31 33.13 18.90
N HIS A 368 -4.60 33.63 20.11
CA HIS A 368 -4.49 35.05 20.44
C HIS A 368 -4.01 35.31 21.86
N ASP A 369 -3.46 36.51 22.06
CA ASP A 369 -2.99 37.01 23.36
C ASP A 369 -3.80 38.23 23.83
N CYS A 370 -4.98 38.45 23.24
CA CYS A 370 -5.90 39.52 23.66
C CYS A 370 -6.25 39.40 25.16
N ASP A 371 -6.05 40.48 25.91
CA ASP A 371 -6.21 40.56 27.37
C ASP A 371 -5.45 39.49 28.17
N ASP A 372 -4.37 38.93 27.61
CA ASP A 372 -3.70 37.76 28.18
C ASP A 372 -2.45 38.10 29.05
N GLY A 373 -2.04 39.38 29.07
CA GLY A 373 -0.86 39.82 29.83
C GLY A 373 0.45 39.24 29.28
N VAL A 374 1.45 39.01 30.15
CA VAL A 374 2.75 38.39 29.80
C VAL A 374 2.76 36.92 30.25
N LEU A 375 1.84 36.13 29.72
CA LEU A 375 1.77 34.68 29.96
C LEU A 375 2.43 33.91 28.82
N PRO A 376 3.13 32.79 29.10
CA PRO A 376 3.73 31.98 28.06
C PRO A 376 2.65 31.24 27.24
N GLY A 377 2.82 31.25 25.92
CA GLY A 377 1.87 30.62 24.99
C GLY A 377 0.65 31.48 24.70
N ALA A 378 -0.18 31.02 23.77
CA ALA A 378 -1.36 31.76 23.31
C ALA A 378 -2.66 31.10 23.75
N ARG A 379 -3.69 31.92 24.01
CA ARG A 379 -5.06 31.42 24.20
C ARG A 379 -5.56 30.83 22.88
N LYS A 380 -6.25 29.71 22.95
CA LYS A 380 -6.74 28.94 21.80
C LYS A 380 -8.24 28.70 21.92
N VAL A 381 -8.99 29.28 21.00
CA VAL A 381 -10.45 29.12 20.91
C VAL A 381 -10.79 28.27 19.69
N LYS A 382 -11.74 27.35 19.84
CA LYS A 382 -12.26 26.49 18.77
C LYS A 382 -13.72 26.83 18.46
N PHE A 383 -14.04 26.97 17.18
CA PHE A 383 -15.39 27.20 16.67
C PHE A 383 -15.73 26.11 15.65
N GLY A 384 -16.79 25.35 15.90
CA GLY A 384 -17.32 24.41 14.91
C GLY A 384 -18.05 25.16 13.80
N ILE A 385 -17.70 24.88 12.54
CA ILE A 385 -18.37 25.46 11.39
C ILE A 385 -19.59 24.59 11.03
N PRO A 386 -20.77 25.16 10.77
CA PRO A 386 -21.95 24.35 10.45
C PRO A 386 -21.77 23.52 9.17
N LYS A 387 -22.08 22.23 9.25
CA LYS A 387 -21.98 21.28 8.11
C LYS A 387 -22.77 21.70 6.87
N SER A 388 -23.76 22.59 7.00
CA SER A 388 -24.53 23.14 5.86
C SER A 388 -23.71 24.00 4.89
N TYR A 389 -22.50 24.43 5.29
CA TYR A 389 -21.59 25.21 4.46
C TYR A 389 -20.55 24.36 3.72
N ILE A 390 -20.54 23.04 3.95
CA ILE A 390 -19.72 22.10 3.18
C ILE A 390 -20.24 22.04 1.75
N THR A 391 -19.33 22.08 0.78
CA THR A 391 -19.68 22.00 -0.64
C THR A 391 -18.94 20.88 -1.34
N GLU A 392 -19.59 20.29 -2.34
CA GLU A 392 -18.99 19.24 -3.17
C GLU A 392 -17.91 19.81 -4.11
N GLY A 393 -16.77 19.11 -4.16
CA GLY A 393 -15.56 19.46 -4.90
C GLY A 393 -14.46 20.01 -4.01
N LYS A 394 -13.23 20.10 -4.55
CA LYS A 394 -12.05 20.59 -3.82
C LYS A 394 -12.04 22.11 -3.58
N VAL A 395 -12.90 22.85 -4.28
CA VAL A 395 -12.99 24.31 -4.19
C VAL A 395 -14.34 24.71 -3.61
N PRO A 396 -14.38 25.47 -2.51
CA PRO A 396 -15.62 25.80 -1.84
C PRO A 396 -16.48 26.73 -2.69
N LYS A 397 -17.75 26.36 -2.87
CA LYS A 397 -18.74 27.18 -3.59
C LYS A 397 -19.45 28.19 -2.70
N LYS A 398 -19.34 28.02 -1.38
CA LYS A 398 -19.96 28.86 -0.36
C LYS A 398 -18.95 29.13 0.73
N THR A 399 -19.06 30.31 1.33
CA THR A 399 -18.20 30.76 2.43
C THR A 399 -19.09 31.00 3.65
N PHE A 400 -18.70 30.43 4.79
CA PHE A 400 -19.31 30.72 6.07
C PHE A 400 -18.72 32.01 6.63
N ASP A 401 -19.56 33.02 6.87
CA ASP A 401 -19.15 34.24 7.55
C ASP A 401 -19.46 34.10 9.05
N ILE A 402 -18.40 34.01 9.87
CA ILE A 402 -18.53 33.91 11.33
C ILE A 402 -18.84 35.28 11.97
N GLY A 403 -18.79 36.36 11.19
CA GLY A 403 -19.06 37.72 11.63
C GLY A 403 -17.88 38.36 12.36
N ILE A 404 -18.20 39.21 13.34
CA ILE A 404 -17.22 39.93 14.15
C ILE A 404 -17.13 39.28 15.53
N ILE A 405 -15.94 38.79 15.89
CA ILE A 405 -15.69 38.14 17.19
C ILE A 405 -14.78 39.05 18.02
N ASN A 406 -15.24 39.41 19.22
CA ASN A 406 -14.41 40.10 20.21
C ASN A 406 -13.70 39.08 21.13
N LEU A 407 -12.38 39.05 21.01
CA LEU A 407 -11.47 38.12 21.71
C LEU A 407 -11.25 38.46 23.19
N GLU A 408 -11.76 39.61 23.69
CA GLU A 408 -11.84 39.88 25.14
C GLU A 408 -12.77 38.88 25.85
N THR A 409 -13.73 38.31 25.11
CA THR A 409 -14.66 37.32 25.65
C THR A 409 -13.90 36.06 26.09
N ILE A 410 -14.22 35.54 27.26
CA ILE A 410 -13.73 34.24 27.72
C ILE A 410 -14.66 33.17 27.17
N PHE A 411 -14.14 32.30 26.30
CA PHE A 411 -14.93 31.26 25.64
C PHE A 411 -14.95 29.98 26.49
N LYS A 412 -16.08 29.27 26.46
CA LYS A 412 -16.19 27.96 27.13
C LYS A 412 -15.29 26.95 26.42
N ASN A 413 -14.50 26.20 27.18
CA ASN A 413 -13.49 25.24 26.68
C ASN A 413 -12.33 25.90 25.90
N GLU A 414 -11.99 27.14 26.23
CA GLU A 414 -10.76 27.77 25.75
C GLU A 414 -9.52 27.07 26.31
N GLU A 415 -8.58 26.73 25.42
CA GLU A 415 -7.33 26.06 25.74
C GLU A 415 -6.17 27.08 25.75
N ARG A 416 -4.99 26.66 26.24
CA ARG A 416 -3.73 27.42 26.06
C ARG A 416 -2.73 26.57 25.31
N GLU A 417 -2.23 27.09 24.20
CA GLU A 417 -1.15 26.43 23.45
C GLU A 417 0.20 27.00 23.87
N MET A 418 1.02 26.17 24.51
CA MET A 418 2.36 26.55 24.95
C MET A 418 3.33 26.56 23.78
N ILE A 419 4.11 27.64 23.61
CA ILE A 419 5.24 27.65 22.68
C ILE A 419 6.37 26.82 23.31
N VAL A 420 6.39 25.54 22.99
CA VAL A 420 7.45 24.63 23.44
C VAL A 420 8.72 24.93 22.63
N SER A 421 9.69 25.63 23.22
CA SER A 421 11.00 25.81 22.57
C SER A 421 11.62 24.43 22.32
N LYS A 422 12.23 24.22 21.15
CA LYS A 422 12.93 22.96 20.78
C LYS A 422 13.93 22.48 21.85
N ARG A 423 14.41 23.41 22.69
CA ARG A 423 15.28 23.16 23.86
C ARG A 423 14.61 22.29 24.94
N SER A 424 13.31 22.47 25.20
CA SER A 424 12.59 21.73 26.24
C SER A 424 12.19 20.30 25.81
N ILE A 425 12.03 20.07 24.50
CA ILE A 425 11.86 18.71 23.95
C ILE A 425 13.18 17.92 24.05
N ARG A 426 14.32 18.57 23.80
CA ARG A 426 15.66 17.99 24.04
C ARG A 426 15.88 17.63 25.50
N ALA A 427 15.44 18.46 26.45
CA ALA A 427 15.57 18.19 27.88
C ALA A 427 14.72 17.01 28.38
N ARG A 428 13.55 16.74 27.77
CA ARG A 428 12.74 15.55 28.09
C ARG A 428 13.21 14.26 27.40
N ARG A 429 13.91 14.37 26.26
CA ARG A 429 14.52 13.23 25.55
C ARG A 429 15.96 12.93 25.97
N GLY A 430 16.65 13.85 26.64
CA GLY A 430 18.07 13.79 26.98
C GLY A 430 18.45 12.88 28.16
N GLY A 431 17.71 11.80 28.38
CA GLY A 431 18.09 10.73 29.30
C GLY A 431 18.26 9.43 28.52
N ILE A 432 19.27 9.37 27.64
CA ILE A 432 20.05 8.19 27.18
C ILE A 432 20.92 8.67 26.01
N ASN A 433 22.21 8.83 26.31
CA ASN A 433 23.43 8.79 25.50
C ASN A 433 23.40 9.26 24.03
N GLU A 434 24.16 10.32 23.75
CA GLU A 434 25.00 10.44 22.52
C GLU A 434 26.03 11.58 22.72
N GLU A 435 27.19 11.24 23.29
CA GLU A 435 28.43 12.02 23.14
C GLU A 435 29.04 11.67 21.78
N MET A 436 28.60 12.28 20.68
CA MET A 436 29.37 12.24 19.42
C MET A 436 28.88 13.26 18.38
N ASP A 437 29.02 14.57 18.61
CA ASP A 437 28.95 15.56 17.50
C ASP A 437 29.60 16.93 17.80
N ASP A 438 29.93 17.25 19.06
CA ASP A 438 30.44 18.59 19.40
C ASP A 438 31.85 18.88 18.86
N THR A 439 32.64 17.86 18.52
CA THR A 439 34.01 18.03 17.99
C THR A 439 34.01 18.53 16.53
N ALA A 440 33.03 18.13 15.72
CA ALA A 440 32.97 18.51 14.30
C ALA A 440 32.55 19.97 14.11
N ILE A 441 31.64 20.47 14.95
CA ILE A 441 31.16 21.86 14.91
C ILE A 441 32.26 22.82 15.37
N LEU A 442 33.03 22.46 16.40
CA LEU A 442 34.16 23.27 16.88
C LEU A 442 35.30 23.35 15.86
N GLU A 443 35.59 22.28 15.12
CA GLU A 443 36.57 22.31 14.02
C GLU A 443 36.13 23.19 12.85
N GLN A 444 34.82 23.29 12.60
CA GLN A 444 34.25 24.11 11.53
C GLN A 444 34.25 25.60 11.92
N GLU A 445 33.91 25.93 13.17
CA GLU A 445 33.98 27.31 13.70
C GLU A 445 35.42 27.83 13.77
N GLN A 446 36.41 26.96 14.08
CA GLN A 446 37.82 27.35 14.08
C GLN A 446 38.36 27.61 12.66
N LYS A 447 37.96 26.82 11.66
CA LYS A 447 38.34 27.04 10.25
C LYS A 447 37.77 28.35 9.70
N GLU A 448 36.52 28.69 10.01
CA GLU A 448 35.93 29.96 9.59
C GLU A 448 36.56 31.18 10.30
N ALA A 449 36.99 31.02 11.56
CA ALA A 449 37.69 32.07 12.30
C ALA A 449 39.10 32.33 11.74
N GLU A 450 39.80 31.28 11.31
CA GLU A 450 41.15 31.38 10.74
C GLU A 450 41.14 31.99 9.33
N GLU A 451 40.12 31.70 8.53
CA GLU A 451 39.91 32.29 7.21
C GLU A 451 39.58 33.80 7.30
N LYS A 452 38.73 34.19 8.25
CA LYS A 452 38.46 35.62 8.55
C LYS A 452 39.71 36.37 9.00
N ARG A 453 40.63 35.71 9.73
CA ARG A 453 41.90 36.30 10.16
C ARG A 453 42.84 36.56 8.97
N LYS A 454 42.95 35.62 8.03
CA LYS A 454 43.78 35.79 6.81
C LYS A 454 43.28 36.93 5.91
N ILE A 455 41.96 37.09 5.79
CA ILE A 455 41.35 38.19 5.02
C ILE A 455 41.63 39.56 5.69
N SER A 456 41.69 39.62 7.02
CA SER A 456 41.97 40.86 7.74
C SER A 456 43.43 41.32 7.66
N VAL A 457 44.38 40.39 7.51
CA VAL A 457 45.82 40.70 7.38
C VAL A 457 46.13 41.21 5.96
N SER A 458 45.57 40.56 4.92
CA SER A 458 45.75 41.00 3.53
C SER A 458 45.17 42.39 3.22
N LYS A 459 44.22 42.87 4.01
CA LYS A 459 43.62 44.22 3.88
C LYS A 459 44.43 45.31 4.58
N LYS A 460 45.33 44.94 5.48
CA LYS A 460 46.17 45.87 6.22
C LYS A 460 47.44 46.22 5.43
N ASP A 461 48.02 45.23 4.75
CA ASP A 461 49.19 45.39 3.89
C ASP A 461 48.93 46.24 2.63
N SER A 462 47.67 46.34 2.18
CA SER A 462 47.29 47.20 1.03
C SER A 462 46.96 48.65 1.41
N SER A 463 47.00 49.01 2.70
CA SER A 463 46.72 50.37 3.19
C SER A 463 47.96 51.13 3.63
N GLU A 464 49.11 50.48 3.69
CA GLU A 464 50.38 51.06 4.17
C GLU A 464 51.34 51.42 3.01
N SER A 465 50.95 51.16 1.75
CA SER A 465 51.76 51.50 0.56
C SER A 465 51.34 52.79 -0.17
N ASP A 466 50.35 53.54 0.32
CA ASP A 466 49.74 54.67 -0.41
C ASP A 466 49.94 56.04 0.29
N SER A 467 50.96 56.15 1.15
CA SER A 467 51.25 57.39 1.90
C SER A 467 52.65 57.99 1.71
N ASP A 468 53.43 57.51 0.73
CA ASP A 468 54.82 57.97 0.48
C ASP A 468 55.11 58.53 -0.94
N GLU A 469 54.10 58.99 -1.68
CA GLU A 469 54.31 59.80 -2.90
C GLU A 469 53.47 61.09 -2.87
N ARG A 470 53.96 62.10 -2.13
CA ARG A 470 53.56 63.50 -2.35
C ARG A 470 54.69 64.48 -1.98
N PHE A 471 55.78 64.40 -2.74
CA PHE A 471 56.71 65.50 -2.98
C PHE A 471 57.20 65.41 -4.43
N PHE A 472 56.53 66.12 -5.34
CA PHE A 472 57.09 66.98 -6.40
C PHE A 472 55.95 67.68 -7.15
#